data_AF-A0A7Y4UC65-F1
#
_entry.id   AF-A0A7Y4UC65-F1
#
_cell.length_a   1.000
_cell.length_b   1.000
_cell.length_c   1.000
_cell.angle_alpha   90.00
_cell.angle_beta   90.00
_cell.angle_gamma   90.00
#
_symmetry.space_group_name_H-M   'P 1'
#
loop_
_entity.id
_entity.type
_entity.pdbx_description
1 polymer ?
#
loop_
_entity_poly.entity_id
_entity_poly.type
_entity_poly.pdbx_seq_one_letter_code
_entity_poly.pdbx_strand_id
1 'polypeptide(L)'
;MSNRLRVALQGEIGSFSSVAAYKLLGNDVELVSCETFEQMFAAVEQGACQRCLAPIENSLYGAVFQNYDLLLQRNLRIVGEIN
;
A
#
# COMPACT_ATOMS: atom_id res chain seq x y z
N MET A 1 -12.81 -18.71 -10.63
CA MET A 1 -12.84 -17.32 -10.17
C MET A 1 -11.40 -16.85 -10.11
N SER A 2 -11.00 -15.89 -10.95
CA SER A 2 -9.64 -15.32 -10.84
C SER A 2 -9.60 -14.48 -9.57
N ASN A 3 -8.91 -14.96 -8.53
CA ASN A 3 -8.75 -14.21 -7.29
C ASN A 3 -7.65 -13.18 -7.52
N ARG A 4 -8.02 -12.00 -8.05
CA ARG A 4 -7.08 -10.90 -8.27
C ARG A 4 -6.46 -10.48 -6.94
N LEU A 5 -5.17 -10.20 -6.97
CA LEU A 5 -4.45 -9.71 -5.80
C LEU A 5 -5.00 -8.33 -5.43
N ARG A 6 -5.61 -8.20 -4.24
CA ARG A 6 -6.12 -6.94 -3.72
C ARG A 6 -5.03 -6.22 -2.96
N VAL A 7 -4.80 -4.97 -3.33
CA VAL A 7 -3.70 -4.14 -2.83
C VAL A 7 -4.26 -2.84 -2.27
N ALA A 8 -4.13 -2.64 -0.96
CA ALA A 8 -4.54 -1.42 -0.30
C ALA A 8 -3.56 -0.27 -0.57
N LEU A 9 -4.09 0.91 -0.83
CA LEU A 9 -3.36 2.15 -1.08
C LEU A 9 -4.02 3.28 -0.31
N GLN A 10 -3.24 4.17 0.29
CA GLN A 10 -3.77 5.41 0.83
C GLN A 10 -3.97 6.44 -0.30
N GLY A 11 -5.13 7.11 -0.30
CA GLY A 11 -5.51 8.11 -1.29
C GLY A 11 -6.25 7.53 -2.50
N GLU A 12 -6.37 8.33 -3.56
CA GLU A 12 -7.23 8.01 -4.70
C GLU A 12 -6.56 7.08 -5.73
N ILE A 13 -7.39 6.34 -6.47
CA ILE A 13 -6.96 5.60 -7.65
C ILE A 13 -6.63 6.59 -8.77
N GLY A 14 -5.44 6.49 -9.34
CA GLY A 14 -4.86 7.50 -10.23
C GLY A 14 -3.73 8.32 -9.59
N SER A 15 -3.52 8.18 -8.27
CA SER A 15 -2.36 8.75 -7.57
C SER A 15 -1.02 8.13 -7.99
N PHE A 16 0.09 8.76 -7.61
CA PHE A 16 1.44 8.19 -7.78
C PHE A 16 1.55 6.78 -7.18
N SER A 17 0.92 6.54 -6.03
CA SER A 17 0.87 5.22 -5.38
C SER A 17 0.18 4.18 -6.26
N SER A 18 -0.89 4.55 -6.97
CA SER A 18 -1.55 3.63 -7.91
C SER A 18 -0.67 3.26 -9.10
N VAL A 19 0.06 4.24 -9.65
CA VAL A 19 1.02 4.00 -10.74
C VAL A 19 2.15 3.10 -10.28
N ALA A 20 2.68 3.34 -9.08
CA ALA A 20 3.72 2.51 -8.47
C ALA A 20 3.23 1.07 -8.25
N ALA A 21 1.98 0.89 -7.78
CA ALA A 21 1.39 -0.43 -7.59
C ALA A 21 1.30 -1.22 -8.91
N TYR A 22 0.82 -0.59 -9.99
CA TYR A 22 0.77 -1.24 -11.31
C TYR A 22 2.16 -1.54 -11.87
N LYS A 23 3.14 -0.66 -11.67
CA LYS A 23 4.52 -0.92 -12.08
C LYS A 23 5.15 -2.10 -11.34
N LEU A 24 4.89 -2.21 -10.04
CA LEU A 24 5.48 -3.24 -9.18
C LEU A 24 4.80 -4.61 -9.33
N LEU A 25 3.47 -4.62 -9.46
CA LEU A 25 2.66 -5.85 -9.37
C LEU A 25 1.99 -6.24 -10.70
N GLY A 26 2.10 -5.41 -11.73
CA GLY A 26 1.41 -5.58 -13.00
C GLY A 26 -0.05 -5.13 -12.96
N ASN A 27 -0.76 -5.31 -14.08
CA ASN A 27 -2.13 -4.83 -14.26
C ASN A 27 -3.21 -5.79 -13.76
N ASP A 28 -2.86 -7.00 -13.31
CA ASP A 28 -3.82 -7.99 -12.81
C ASP A 28 -3.99 -7.93 -11.29
N VAL A 29 -4.06 -6.70 -10.77
CA VAL A 29 -4.30 -6.40 -9.36
C VAL A 29 -5.57 -5.57 -9.20
N GLU A 30 -6.23 -5.72 -8.06
CA GLU A 30 -7.35 -4.87 -7.66
C GLU A 30 -6.84 -3.86 -6.63
N LEU A 31 -6.82 -2.59 -6.99
CA LEU A 31 -6.40 -1.53 -6.07
C LEU A 31 -7.58 -1.12 -5.18
N VAL A 32 -7.35 -1.10 -3.87
CA VAL A 32 -8.33 -0.70 -2.86
C VAL A 32 -7.87 0.62 -2.24
N SER A 33 -8.63 1.67 -2.47
CA SER A 33 -8.39 3.00 -1.88
C SER A 33 -8.77 3.00 -0.40
N CYS A 34 -7.92 3.61 0.41
CA CYS A 34 -8.12 3.83 1.84
C CYS A 34 -7.92 5.31 2.16
N GLU A 35 -8.67 5.85 3.11
CA GLU A 35 -8.59 7.26 3.48
C GLU A 35 -7.31 7.57 4.26
N THR A 36 -6.91 6.66 5.15
CA THR A 36 -5.74 6.83 6.01
C THR A 36 -4.75 5.67 5.89
N PHE A 37 -3.51 5.89 6.34
CA PHE A 37 -2.52 4.82 6.41
C PHE A 37 -2.95 3.73 7.39
N GLU A 38 -3.57 4.07 8.52
CA GLU A 38 -4.10 3.09 9.48
C GLU A 38 -5.11 2.16 8.81
N GLN A 39 -6.04 2.71 8.03
CA GLN A 39 -7.02 1.91 7.28
C GLN A 39 -6.34 0.99 6.26
N MET A 40 -5.34 1.50 5.55
CA MET A 40 -4.56 0.74 4.57
C MET A 40 -3.85 -0.46 5.22
N PHE A 41 -3.17 -0.26 6.36
CA PHE A 41 -2.51 -1.33 7.11
C PHE A 41 -3.54 -2.32 7.69
N ALA A 42 -4.62 -1.80 8.29
CA ALA A 42 -5.70 -2.60 8.87
C ALA A 42 -6.39 -3.49 7.82
N ALA A 43 -6.51 -3.03 6.57
CA ALA A 43 -7.08 -3.82 5.47
C ALA A 43 -6.28 -5.11 5.22
N VAL A 44 -4.95 -5.09 5.43
CA VAL A 44 -4.11 -6.29 5.30
C VAL A 44 -4.25 -7.18 6.54
N GLU A 45 -4.20 -6.60 7.73
CA GLU A 45 -4.33 -7.35 8.99
C GLU A 45 -5.69 -8.07 9.12
N GLN A 46 -6.75 -7.44 8.63
CA GLN A 46 -8.12 -7.98 8.67
C GLN A 46 -8.41 -8.95 7.50
N GLY A 47 -7.46 -9.15 6.58
CA GLY A 47 -7.62 -10.03 5.42
C GLY A 47 -8.50 -9.48 4.31
N ALA A 48 -8.88 -8.19 4.35
CA ALA A 48 -9.62 -7.53 3.28
C ALA A 48 -8.75 -7.34 2.01
N CYS A 49 -7.45 -7.12 2.19
CA CYS A 49 -6.44 -7.06 1.15
C CYS A 49 -5.29 -8.03 1.45
N GLN A 50 -4.65 -8.56 0.42
CA GLN A 50 -3.48 -9.44 0.60
C GLN A 50 -2.18 -8.63 0.78
N ARG A 51 -2.14 -7.39 0.27
CA ARG A 51 -0.97 -6.50 0.37
C ARG A 51 -1.42 -5.05 0.55
N CYS A 52 -0.51 -4.22 1.02
CA CYS A 52 -0.62 -2.76 0.93
C CYS A 52 0.67 -2.20 0.31
N LEU A 53 0.58 -1.04 -0.33
CA LEU A 53 1.75 -0.30 -0.79
C LEU A 53 1.82 1.05 -0.05
N ALA A 54 2.73 1.10 0.92
CA ALA A 54 2.94 2.25 1.79
C ALA A 54 4.09 3.11 1.26
N PRO A 55 3.88 4.40 0.98
CA PRO A 55 4.98 5.32 0.64
C PRO A 55 5.86 5.53 1.88
N ILE A 56 7.16 5.26 1.75
CA ILE A 56 8.12 5.36 2.86
C ILE A 56 8.91 6.67 2.82
N GLU A 57 9.24 7.14 1.63
CA GLU A 57 9.95 8.39 1.39
C GLU A 57 9.32 9.09 0.18
N ASN A 58 9.19 10.41 0.24
CA ASN A 58 8.82 11.22 -0.91
C ASN A 58 9.88 12.32 -1.13
N SER A 59 10.09 12.71 -2.39
CA SER A 59 11.14 13.68 -2.72
C SER A 59 10.78 15.12 -2.33
N LEU A 60 9.52 15.41 -2.00
CA LEU A 60 9.01 16.77 -1.73
C LEU A 60 8.95 17.12 -0.24
N TYR A 61 8.59 16.15 0.60
CA TYR A 61 8.32 16.29 2.03
C TYR A 61 9.17 15.32 2.89
N GLY A 62 10.01 14.49 2.27
CA GLY A 62 10.91 13.55 2.94
C GLY A 62 10.23 12.25 3.41
N ALA A 63 10.79 11.67 4.47
CA ALA A 63 10.32 10.41 5.04
C ALA A 63 8.89 10.51 5.57
N VAL A 64 8.07 9.49 5.31
CA VAL A 64 6.71 9.36 5.83
C VAL A 64 6.76 8.63 7.17
N PHE A 65 7.12 9.34 8.24
CA PHE A 65 7.34 8.77 9.58
C PHE A 65 6.16 7.94 10.10
N GLN A 66 4.92 8.33 9.79
CA GLN A 66 3.72 7.58 10.17
C GLN A 66 3.73 6.14 9.64
N ASN A 67 4.23 5.90 8.42
CA ASN A 67 4.33 4.55 7.87
C ASN A 67 5.46 3.74 8.51
N TYR A 68 6.54 4.39 8.95
CA TYR A 68 7.57 3.73 9.75
C TYR A 68 7.00 3.28 11.10
N ASP A 69 6.27 4.15 11.79
CA ASP A 69 5.64 3.82 13.07
C ASP A 69 4.63 2.67 12.92
N LEU A 70 3.81 2.70 11.86
CA LEU A 70 2.88 1.63 11.55
C LEU A 70 3.60 0.31 11.23
N LEU A 71 4.71 0.33 10.49
CA LEU A 71 5.50 -0.88 10.25
C LEU A 71 6.11 -1.46 11.54
N LEU A 72 6.51 -0.61 12.49
CA LEU A 72 7.05 -1.04 13.77
C LEU A 72 5.97 -1.61 14.72
N GLN A 73 4.74 -1.09 14.62
CA GLN A 73 3.64 -1.48 15.49
C GLN A 73 2.84 -2.70 14.98
N ARG A 74 2.94 -3.01 13.68
CA ARG A 74 2.09 -3.99 13.00
C ARG A 74 2.89 -5.22 12.59
N ASN A 75 2.24 -6.38 12.56
CA ASN A 75 2.91 -7.64 12.22
C ASN A 75 2.90 -7.88 10.69
N LEU A 76 3.43 -6.93 9.93
CA LEU A 76 3.55 -7.00 8.48
C LEU A 76 5.00 -7.26 8.06
N ARG A 77 5.17 -7.75 6.83
CA ARG A 77 6.49 -7.98 6.22
C ARG A 77 6.60 -7.24 4.91
N ILE A 78 7.72 -6.57 4.72
CA ILE A 78 8.07 -5.95 3.44
C ILE A 78 8.48 -7.06 2.48
N VAL A 79 7.88 -7.07 1.29
CA VAL A 79 8.00 -8.12 0.26
C VAL A 79 8.39 -7.58 -1.11
N GLY A 80 8.64 -6.27 -1.20
CA GLY A 80 9.04 -5.57 -2.42
C GLY A 80 9.10 -4.06 -2.19
N GLU A 81 9.79 -3.37 -3.09
CA GLU A 81 9.97 -1.91 -3.08
C GLU A 81 9.98 -1.37 -4.52
N ILE A 82 9.67 -0.08 -4.68
CA ILE A 82 9.75 0.64 -5.95
C ILE A 82 9.96 2.15 -5.71
N ASN A 83 10.66 2.80 -6.63
CA ASN A 83 10.89 4.25 -6.67
C ASN A 83 10.03 4.94 -7.74
#